data_AF-A0A842VNF1-F1
#
_entry.id   AF-A0A842VNF1-F1
#
_cell.length_a   1.000
_cell.length_b   1.000
_cell.length_c   1.000
_cell.angle_alpha   90.00
_cell.angle_beta   90.00
_cell.angle_gamma   90.00
#
_symmetry.space_group_name_H-M   'P 1'
#
loop_
_entity.id
_entity.type
_entity.pdbx_description
1 polymer ?
#
loop_
_entity_poly.entity_id
_entity_poly.type
_entity_poly.pdbx_seq_one_letter_code
_entity_poly.pdbx_strand_id
1 'polypeptide(L)'
;MKLRNLGVSILFIFLILFAVQNGWASKLVEMKVVDKDYLMLHFQDGEVKFVDDGKGENAYHGHHSEADNSYVVSYGEALDVTNATDVSNWIISSADDPNYGTEGISPTASYRKTKVNGMSYTGWNHVISDHGFDYTYEHFIYLHLPHSLQDNKTYTVEINESTNSDTTSQSITFDIFNCPSEAIHTNLVGYMSSSRVKSADLYHFLGDGGNRDYSDFVGNDVFIYNVDTEQSQRVGSVAFWMESKTETNHNLTGSDVWNVDFTGFNQTGTYRLAVEGVGCSEDFEIRDDI
;
A
#
# COMPACT_ATOMS: atom_id res chain seq x y z
N MET A 1 60.16 7.34 49.76
CA MET A 1 59.66 8.73 49.72
C MET A 1 59.03 8.95 48.35
N LYS A 2 57.76 9.39 48.34
CA LYS A 2 56.83 9.50 47.19
C LYS A 2 57.30 10.46 46.08
N LEU A 3 56.95 10.17 44.82
CA LEU A 3 56.53 11.08 43.71
C LEU A 3 56.27 10.21 42.45
N ARG A 4 55.01 9.86 42.12
CA ARG A 4 53.96 10.56 41.33
C ARG A 4 54.13 10.50 39.80
N ASN A 5 53.23 9.71 39.19
CA ASN A 5 52.39 9.95 38.01
C ASN A 5 52.92 10.79 36.83
N LEU A 6 52.81 10.21 35.62
CA LEU A 6 52.03 10.83 34.55
C LEU A 6 51.50 9.77 33.57
N GLY A 7 50.31 9.25 33.86
CA GLY A 7 49.50 8.54 32.86
C GLY A 7 48.62 9.56 32.15
N VAL A 8 48.79 9.70 30.84
CA VAL A 8 47.91 10.47 29.97
C VAL A 8 46.94 9.48 29.34
N SER A 9 45.73 9.40 29.90
CA SER A 9 44.59 8.74 29.23
C SER A 9 43.79 9.81 28.51
N ILE A 10 43.88 9.81 27.18
CA ILE A 10 43.04 10.63 26.30
C ILE A 10 41.67 9.96 26.26
N LEU A 11 40.68 10.59 26.89
CA LEU A 11 39.28 10.20 26.84
C LEU A 11 38.64 10.87 25.62
N PHE A 12 38.48 10.13 24.52
CA PHE A 12 37.67 10.56 23.37
C PHE A 12 36.20 10.38 23.73
N ILE A 13 35.50 11.49 24.00
CA ILE A 13 34.05 11.51 24.12
C ILE A 13 33.48 11.65 22.70
N PHE A 14 32.97 10.55 22.16
CA PHE A 14 32.12 10.57 20.96
C PHE A 14 30.74 11.11 21.38
N LEU A 15 30.48 12.37 21.06
CA LEU A 15 29.16 12.96 21.20
C LEU A 15 28.34 12.50 19.98
N ILE A 16 27.53 11.44 20.14
CA ILE A 16 26.53 11.06 19.14
C ILE A 16 25.40 12.08 19.25
N LEU A 17 25.46 13.13 18.44
CA LEU A 17 24.32 13.99 18.14
C LEU A 17 23.36 13.15 17.27
N PHE A 18 22.39 12.50 17.91
CA PHE A 18 21.15 12.17 17.22
C PHE A 18 20.45 13.50 16.93
N ALA A 19 20.78 14.09 15.79
CA ALA A 19 19.88 15.05 15.17
C ALA A 19 18.65 14.24 14.76
N VAL A 20 17.61 14.29 15.59
CA VAL A 20 16.26 13.94 15.15
C VAL A 20 15.89 15.03 14.15
N GLN A 21 16.30 14.87 12.90
CA GLN A 21 15.68 15.58 11.80
C GLN A 21 14.27 15.00 11.71
N ASN A 22 13.34 15.57 12.48
CA ASN A 22 11.94 15.55 12.10
C ASN A 22 11.85 16.43 10.85
N GLY A 23 12.30 15.90 9.72
CA GLY A 23 12.02 16.48 8.42
C GLY A 23 10.51 16.43 8.28
N TRP A 24 9.89 17.60 8.23
CA TRP A 24 8.50 17.73 7.86
C TRP A 24 8.44 17.33 6.38
N ALA A 25 8.00 16.11 6.09
CA ALA A 25 8.04 15.49 4.78
C ALA A 25 6.78 14.62 4.56
N SER A 26 6.57 14.14 3.33
CA SER A 26 5.46 13.25 3.00
C SER A 26 5.63 11.93 3.74
N LYS A 27 4.57 11.48 4.40
CA LYS A 27 4.61 10.31 5.29
C LYS A 27 4.51 9.04 4.50
N LEU A 28 5.51 8.16 4.57
CA LEU A 28 5.37 6.78 4.11
C LEU A 28 4.41 6.03 5.04
N VAL A 29 3.19 5.76 4.56
CA VAL A 29 2.16 5.05 5.32
C VAL A 29 2.46 3.56 5.36
N GLU A 30 2.76 2.98 4.21
CA GLU A 30 3.03 1.55 4.07
C GLU A 30 3.74 1.21 2.76
N MET A 31 4.34 0.02 2.74
CA MET A 31 4.82 -0.65 1.54
C MET A 31 4.12 -2.01 1.44
N LYS A 32 3.60 -2.32 0.26
CA LYS A 32 2.83 -3.54 -0.03
C LYS A 32 3.37 -4.23 -1.28
N VAL A 33 3.02 -5.51 -1.42
CA VAL A 33 3.19 -6.25 -2.67
C VAL A 33 1.91 -6.13 -3.49
N VAL A 34 2.03 -5.73 -4.75
CA VAL A 34 0.91 -5.86 -5.71
C VAL A 34 0.92 -7.27 -6.26
N ASP A 35 2.08 -7.70 -6.74
CA ASP A 35 2.41 -9.07 -7.09
C ASP A 35 3.93 -9.23 -7.08
N LYS A 36 4.42 -10.42 -7.40
CA LYS A 36 5.86 -10.73 -7.41
C LYS A 36 6.67 -9.80 -8.32
N ASP A 37 6.07 -9.08 -9.26
CA ASP A 37 6.79 -8.17 -10.16
C ASP A 37 6.65 -6.69 -9.74
N TYR A 38 5.84 -6.38 -8.73
CA TYR A 38 5.53 -5.00 -8.33
C TYR A 38 5.45 -4.79 -6.82
N LEU A 39 6.20 -3.80 -6.33
CA LEU A 39 6.00 -3.21 -5.00
C LEU A 39 5.19 -1.92 -5.12
N MET A 40 4.37 -1.64 -4.11
CA MET A 40 3.62 -0.38 -3.98
C MET A 40 4.03 0.33 -2.69
N LEU A 41 4.44 1.59 -2.80
CA LEU A 41 4.68 2.47 -1.67
C LEU A 41 3.55 3.51 -1.60
N HIS A 42 2.93 3.63 -0.43
CA HIS A 42 1.84 4.57 -0.18
C HIS A 42 2.32 5.72 0.69
N PHE A 43 2.23 6.94 0.17
CA PHE A 43 2.58 8.18 0.86
C PHE A 43 1.36 9.06 1.10
N GLN A 44 1.39 9.85 2.16
CA GLN A 44 0.41 10.89 2.45
C GLN A 44 1.10 12.22 2.74
N ASP A 45 0.63 13.30 2.13
CA ASP A 45 1.16 14.66 2.38
C ASP A 45 0.55 15.30 3.64
N GLY A 46 -0.54 14.72 4.14
CA GLY A 46 -1.32 15.22 5.26
C GLY A 46 -2.63 14.46 5.44
N GLU A 47 -3.46 14.98 6.32
CA GLU A 47 -4.80 14.46 6.61
C GLU A 47 -5.80 15.60 6.87
N VAL A 48 -7.09 15.33 6.73
CA VAL A 48 -8.14 16.25 7.20
C VAL A 48 -8.62 15.80 8.56
N LYS A 49 -8.56 16.69 9.55
CA LYS A 49 -9.16 16.49 10.88
C LYS A 49 -10.55 17.07 10.90
N PHE A 50 -11.46 16.38 11.57
CA PHE A 50 -12.80 16.84 11.86
C PHE A 50 -12.94 17.15 13.35
N VAL A 51 -13.49 18.31 13.67
CA VAL A 51 -13.86 18.71 15.03
C VAL A 51 -15.35 18.43 15.18
N ASP A 52 -15.68 17.16 15.42
CA ASP A 52 -17.02 16.75 15.83
C ASP A 52 -16.92 16.14 17.23
N ASP A 53 -17.30 16.91 18.25
CA ASP A 53 -17.36 16.45 19.63
C ASP A 53 -18.78 16.04 20.06
N GLY A 54 -19.73 15.99 19.10
CA GLY A 54 -21.13 15.66 19.31
C GLY A 54 -21.89 16.69 20.14
N LYS A 55 -21.40 17.93 20.26
CA LYS A 55 -22.02 19.01 21.05
C LYS A 55 -22.25 20.26 20.22
N GLY A 56 -23.05 21.17 20.77
CA GLY A 56 -23.39 22.45 20.12
C GLY A 56 -24.64 22.36 19.25
N GLU A 57 -25.05 23.52 18.71
CA GLU A 57 -26.27 23.66 17.91
C GLU A 57 -26.15 22.92 16.56
N ASN A 58 -24.93 22.72 16.07
CA ASN A 58 -24.63 22.11 14.78
C ASN A 58 -24.16 20.64 14.85
N ALA A 59 -24.19 19.99 16.03
CA ALA A 59 -23.73 18.60 16.24
C ALA A 59 -24.39 17.54 15.32
N TYR A 60 -25.56 17.85 14.76
CA TYR A 60 -26.33 16.95 13.89
C TYR A 60 -26.56 17.56 12.50
N HIS A 61 -25.84 18.62 12.18
CA HIS A 61 -25.85 19.25 10.87
C HIS A 61 -24.69 18.73 10.01
N GLY A 62 -24.80 18.83 8.68
CA GLY A 62 -23.72 18.40 7.78
C GLY A 62 -22.50 19.34 7.84
N HIS A 63 -21.37 18.91 7.29
CA HIS A 63 -20.09 19.64 7.26
C HIS A 63 -20.16 21.06 6.64
N HIS A 64 -21.26 21.43 5.99
CA HIS A 64 -21.49 22.78 5.47
C HIS A 64 -21.95 23.79 6.53
N SER A 65 -22.38 23.31 7.70
CA SER A 65 -22.96 24.14 8.76
C SER A 65 -21.92 24.94 9.55
N GLU A 66 -20.67 24.47 9.60
CA GLU A 66 -19.57 25.12 10.29
C GLU A 66 -18.26 24.89 9.52
N ALA A 67 -17.71 25.94 8.89
CA ALA A 67 -16.46 25.87 8.14
C ALA A 67 -15.23 25.62 9.03
N ASP A 68 -15.35 25.84 10.35
CA ASP A 68 -14.27 25.61 11.31
C ASP A 68 -14.25 24.16 11.85
N ASN A 69 -15.18 23.30 11.42
CA ASN A 69 -15.27 21.90 11.90
C ASN A 69 -14.39 20.92 11.15
N SER A 70 -13.62 21.39 10.19
CA SER A 70 -12.55 20.59 9.59
C SER A 70 -11.35 21.46 9.25
N TYR A 71 -10.17 20.86 9.23
CA TYR A 71 -8.95 21.52 8.76
C TYR A 71 -7.92 20.51 8.26
N VAL A 72 -7.10 20.92 7.30
CA VAL A 72 -5.97 20.12 6.81
C VAL A 72 -4.81 20.21 7.80
N VAL A 73 -4.20 19.07 8.10
CA VAL A 73 -2.92 18.94 8.80
C VAL A 73 -1.91 18.37 7.81
N SER A 74 -0.99 19.21 7.33
CA SER A 74 0.12 18.77 6.48
C SER A 74 1.22 18.12 7.32
N TYR A 75 1.82 17.04 6.82
CA TYR A 75 2.97 16.39 7.45
C TYR A 75 4.29 17.07 7.09
N GLY A 76 4.29 17.91 6.06
CA GLY A 76 5.41 18.79 5.73
C GLY A 76 5.53 19.13 4.26
N GLU A 77 6.75 19.06 3.74
CA GLU A 77 6.98 19.12 2.30
C GLU A 77 6.28 17.93 1.62
N ALA A 78 5.45 18.24 0.63
CA ALA A 78 4.75 17.24 -0.17
C ALA A 78 5.74 16.33 -0.90
N LEU A 79 5.29 15.12 -1.23
CA LEU A 79 6.06 14.19 -2.02
C LEU A 79 6.52 14.86 -3.32
N ASP A 80 7.82 14.83 -3.62
CA ASP A 80 8.30 15.26 -4.93
C ASP A 80 7.93 14.17 -5.94
N VAL A 81 6.77 14.33 -6.57
CA VAL A 81 6.23 13.35 -7.52
C VAL A 81 7.12 13.16 -8.75
N THR A 82 7.98 14.13 -9.09
CA THR A 82 8.92 13.99 -10.20
C THR A 82 10.03 13.03 -9.80
N ASN A 83 10.66 13.29 -8.64
CA ASN A 83 11.70 12.42 -8.09
C ASN A 83 11.17 11.04 -7.71
N ALA A 84 9.93 10.95 -7.21
CA ALA A 84 9.30 9.67 -6.87
C ALA A 84 9.04 8.78 -8.10
N THR A 85 8.84 9.37 -9.29
CA THR A 85 8.74 8.62 -10.56
C THR A 85 10.09 8.37 -11.24
N ASP A 86 11.19 8.90 -10.71
CA ASP A 86 12.53 8.61 -11.22
C ASP A 86 13.07 7.32 -10.59
N VAL A 87 13.30 6.30 -11.41
CA VAL A 87 13.80 4.99 -10.98
C VAL A 87 15.15 5.06 -10.26
N SER A 88 15.95 6.10 -10.52
CA SER A 88 17.26 6.27 -9.87
C SER A 88 17.17 6.67 -8.39
N ASN A 89 16.00 7.09 -7.93
CA ASN A 89 15.73 7.42 -6.53
C ASN A 89 15.29 6.22 -5.68
N TRP A 90 15.33 5.02 -6.26
CA TRP A 90 14.94 3.78 -5.60
C TRP A 90 16.03 2.72 -5.77
N ILE A 91 16.36 2.04 -4.68
CA ILE A 91 17.24 0.87 -4.69
C ILE A 91 16.53 -0.25 -3.93
N ILE A 92 16.37 -1.41 -4.56
CA ILE A 92 15.79 -2.60 -3.93
C ILE A 92 16.92 -3.57 -3.64
N SER A 93 17.10 -3.96 -2.38
CA SER A 93 18.13 -4.91 -1.94
C SER A 93 17.51 -6.10 -1.21
N SER A 94 18.23 -7.22 -1.21
CA SER A 94 17.86 -8.41 -0.46
C SER A 94 19.12 -9.18 -0.06
N ALA A 95 19.23 -9.51 1.22
CA ALA A 95 20.33 -10.34 1.72
C ALA A 95 20.12 -11.83 1.45
N ASP A 96 18.88 -12.26 1.19
CA ASP A 96 18.49 -13.65 1.02
C ASP A 96 17.99 -14.01 -0.38
N ASP A 97 17.83 -13.03 -1.28
CA ASP A 97 17.63 -13.22 -2.73
C ASP A 97 18.85 -12.74 -3.54
N PRO A 98 19.65 -13.65 -4.12
CA PRO A 98 20.82 -13.32 -4.93
C PRO A 98 20.54 -12.45 -6.17
N ASN A 99 19.30 -12.42 -6.67
CA ASN A 99 18.95 -11.59 -7.81
C ASN A 99 19.02 -10.09 -7.49
N TYR A 100 18.90 -9.73 -6.21
CA TYR A 100 18.96 -8.34 -5.73
C TYR A 100 20.27 -8.05 -4.99
N GLY A 101 20.70 -8.98 -4.15
CA GLY A 101 21.93 -8.83 -3.36
C GLY A 101 21.89 -7.67 -2.36
N THR A 102 22.98 -7.51 -1.61
CA THR A 102 23.08 -6.49 -0.55
C THR A 102 23.38 -5.08 -1.09
N GLU A 103 23.94 -4.97 -2.28
CA GLU A 103 24.17 -3.67 -2.94
C GLU A 103 22.88 -3.11 -3.56
N GLY A 104 21.90 -3.99 -3.81
CA GLY A 104 20.63 -3.65 -4.40
C GLY A 104 20.71 -3.27 -5.87
N ILE A 105 19.53 -3.11 -6.47
CA ILE A 105 19.33 -2.77 -7.88
C ILE A 105 18.12 -1.84 -8.02
N SER A 106 18.16 -0.94 -9.01
CA SER A 106 17.04 -0.04 -9.29
C SER A 106 15.87 -0.77 -9.96
N PRO A 107 14.62 -0.32 -9.75
CA PRO A 107 13.48 -0.79 -10.50
C PRO A 107 13.61 -0.47 -12.00
N THR A 108 12.89 -1.21 -12.84
CA THR A 108 12.87 -0.99 -14.29
C THR A 108 11.90 0.11 -14.72
N ALA A 109 10.88 0.38 -13.90
CA ALA A 109 9.95 1.48 -14.06
C ALA A 109 9.40 1.92 -12.70
N SER A 110 8.93 3.18 -12.61
CA SER A 110 8.18 3.71 -11.49
C SER A 110 6.91 4.38 -12.03
N TYR A 111 5.75 3.93 -11.56
CA TYR A 111 4.44 4.45 -11.92
C TYR A 111 3.77 5.10 -10.73
N ARG A 112 2.82 6.01 -10.98
CA ARG A 112 2.17 6.78 -9.94
C ARG A 112 0.66 6.86 -10.11
N LYS A 113 -0.02 6.76 -8.97
CA LYS A 113 -1.43 7.14 -8.78
C LYS A 113 -1.49 8.19 -7.67
N THR A 114 -2.29 9.24 -7.83
CA THR A 114 -2.49 10.27 -6.79
C THR A 114 -3.97 10.56 -6.63
N LYS A 115 -4.41 10.67 -5.39
CA LYS A 115 -5.81 10.92 -5.03
C LYS A 115 -5.86 11.97 -3.94
N VAL A 116 -6.98 12.67 -3.85
CA VAL A 116 -7.30 13.52 -2.70
C VAL A 116 -7.66 12.59 -1.53
N ASN A 117 -6.98 12.71 -0.39
CA ASN A 117 -7.21 11.89 0.81
C ASN A 117 -7.96 12.63 1.93
N GLY A 118 -8.67 13.70 1.57
CA GLY A 118 -9.52 14.47 2.46
C GLY A 118 -9.80 15.85 1.89
N MET A 119 -10.93 16.42 2.27
CA MET A 119 -11.34 17.77 1.88
C MET A 119 -11.95 18.49 3.08
N SER A 120 -11.46 19.69 3.35
CA SER A 120 -11.94 20.59 4.40
C SER A 120 -12.65 21.78 3.76
N TYR A 121 -13.88 22.04 4.18
CA TYR A 121 -14.64 23.19 3.69
C TYR A 121 -14.17 24.48 4.36
N THR A 122 -13.80 25.49 3.58
CA THR A 122 -13.26 26.77 4.10
C THR A 122 -14.25 27.94 3.96
N GLY A 123 -15.53 27.66 3.70
CA GLY A 123 -16.55 28.68 3.55
C GLY A 123 -16.76 29.15 2.10
N TRP A 124 -17.55 30.20 1.92
CA TRP A 124 -17.75 30.82 0.62
C TRP A 124 -16.55 31.69 0.24
N ASN A 125 -15.92 31.40 -0.91
CA ASN A 125 -14.80 32.17 -1.44
C ASN A 125 -15.28 33.19 -2.47
N HIS A 126 -15.35 34.46 -2.05
CA HIS A 126 -15.79 35.58 -2.90
C HIS A 126 -14.89 35.87 -4.12
N VAL A 127 -13.63 35.40 -4.13
CA VAL A 127 -12.69 35.63 -5.24
C VAL A 127 -13.06 34.77 -6.44
N ILE A 128 -13.39 33.49 -6.20
CA ILE A 128 -13.80 32.53 -7.24
C ILE A 128 -15.32 32.41 -7.38
N SER A 129 -16.08 33.08 -6.49
CA SER A 129 -17.54 33.01 -6.42
C SER A 129 -18.07 31.57 -6.29
N ASP A 130 -17.39 30.78 -5.46
CA ASP A 130 -17.70 29.37 -5.19
C ASP A 130 -17.27 28.98 -3.78
N HIS A 131 -17.61 27.76 -3.34
CA HIS A 131 -17.16 27.18 -2.09
C HIS A 131 -15.64 26.94 -2.10
N GLY A 132 -14.97 27.40 -1.05
CA GLY A 132 -13.54 27.15 -0.82
C GLY A 132 -13.31 25.81 -0.16
N PHE A 133 -12.23 25.14 -0.56
CA PHE A 133 -11.80 23.88 0.03
C PHE A 133 -10.30 23.80 0.15
N ASP A 134 -9.84 23.34 1.30
CA ASP A 134 -8.48 22.85 1.47
C ASP A 134 -8.49 21.33 1.35
N TYR A 135 -7.43 20.76 0.78
CA TYR A 135 -7.32 19.32 0.61
C TYR A 135 -5.86 18.89 0.71
N THR A 136 -5.67 17.59 0.91
CA THR A 136 -4.38 16.93 0.94
C THR A 136 -4.39 15.74 -0.04
N TYR A 137 -3.21 15.22 -0.35
CA TYR A 137 -3.04 14.11 -1.27
C TYR A 137 -2.49 12.86 -0.59
N GLU A 138 -2.87 11.73 -1.17
CA GLU A 138 -2.16 10.47 -1.04
C GLU A 138 -1.59 10.06 -2.40
N HIS A 139 -0.45 9.37 -2.37
CA HIS A 139 0.28 8.92 -3.53
C HIS A 139 0.60 7.44 -3.42
N PHE A 140 0.44 6.72 -4.52
CA PHE A 140 0.84 5.32 -4.64
C PHE A 140 1.91 5.25 -5.72
N ILE A 141 3.11 4.84 -5.33
CA ILE A 141 4.25 4.64 -6.22
C ILE A 141 4.42 3.15 -6.45
N TYR A 142 4.34 2.72 -7.71
CA TYR A 142 4.48 1.33 -8.10
C TYR A 142 5.85 1.12 -8.74
N LEU A 143 6.68 0.32 -8.10
CA LEU A 143 8.01 -0.02 -8.60
C LEU A 143 7.94 -1.34 -9.37
N HIS A 144 8.20 -1.29 -10.68
CA HIS A 144 8.32 -2.49 -11.50
C HIS A 144 9.69 -3.12 -11.29
N LEU A 145 9.69 -4.34 -10.80
CA LEU A 145 10.88 -5.02 -10.34
C LEU A 145 11.70 -5.60 -11.51
N PRO A 146 13.03 -5.59 -11.44
CA PRO A 146 13.90 -6.21 -12.45
C PRO A 146 13.86 -7.75 -12.40
N HIS A 147 13.51 -8.32 -11.25
CA HIS A 147 13.37 -9.75 -11.02
C HIS A 147 12.16 -10.01 -10.13
N SER A 148 11.38 -11.06 -10.40
CA SER A 148 10.25 -11.40 -9.55
C SER A 148 10.70 -11.70 -8.10
N LEU A 149 9.93 -11.22 -7.13
CA LEU A 149 10.06 -11.58 -5.72
C LEU A 149 9.93 -13.09 -5.55
N GLN A 150 10.69 -13.62 -4.61
CA GLN A 150 10.69 -15.03 -4.20
C GLN A 150 10.04 -15.14 -2.83
N ASP A 151 9.22 -16.18 -2.68
CA ASP A 151 8.51 -16.46 -1.45
C ASP A 151 9.48 -16.67 -0.26
N ASN A 152 9.10 -16.16 0.91
CA ASN A 152 9.89 -16.12 2.14
C ASN A 152 11.23 -15.36 2.05
N LYS A 153 11.39 -14.44 1.08
CA LYS A 153 12.55 -13.54 1.00
C LYS A 153 12.21 -12.14 1.46
N THR A 154 13.22 -11.43 1.96
CA THR A 154 13.06 -10.08 2.49
C THR A 154 13.71 -9.06 1.57
N TYR A 155 12.94 -8.05 1.19
CA TYR A 155 13.33 -6.99 0.28
C TYR A 155 13.29 -5.66 1.03
N THR A 156 14.34 -4.86 0.88
CA THR A 156 14.42 -3.51 1.42
C THR A 156 14.45 -2.52 0.28
N VAL A 157 13.52 -1.57 0.28
CA VAL A 157 13.51 -0.44 -0.64
C VAL A 157 14.16 0.74 0.08
N GLU A 158 15.30 1.19 -0.44
CA GLU A 158 15.90 2.47 -0.07
C GLU A 158 15.27 3.58 -0.91
N ILE A 159 14.98 4.69 -0.23
CA ILE A 159 14.21 5.82 -0.72
C ILE A 159 15.13 7.05 -0.66
N ASN A 160 15.42 7.63 -1.82
CA ASN A 160 16.27 8.81 -1.89
C ASN A 160 15.61 10.01 -1.20
N GLU A 161 16.38 10.80 -0.44
CA GLU A 161 15.90 11.99 0.27
C GLU A 161 15.25 13.03 -0.66
N SER A 162 15.64 13.07 -1.93
CA SER A 162 15.06 13.97 -2.93
C SER A 162 13.58 13.72 -3.23
N THR A 163 13.04 12.57 -2.81
CA THR A 163 11.61 12.26 -2.94
C THR A 163 10.75 13.03 -1.93
N ASN A 164 11.34 13.68 -0.93
CA ASN A 164 10.63 14.26 0.22
C ASN A 164 9.82 13.21 1.02
N SER A 165 10.35 11.99 1.12
CA SER A 165 9.84 10.97 2.05
C SER A 165 10.33 11.24 3.48
N ASP A 166 9.48 11.01 4.48
CA ASP A 166 9.85 11.03 5.90
C ASP A 166 10.72 9.84 6.33
N THR A 167 10.83 8.84 5.45
CA THR A 167 11.50 7.57 5.67
C THR A 167 12.49 7.30 4.53
N THR A 168 13.71 6.86 4.86
CA THR A 168 14.75 6.58 3.87
C THR A 168 14.85 5.12 3.46
N SER A 169 14.16 4.21 4.16
CA SER A 169 14.03 2.82 3.74
C SER A 169 12.86 2.10 4.40
N GLN A 170 12.33 1.08 3.73
CA GLN A 170 11.29 0.20 4.26
C GLN A 170 11.53 -1.23 3.77
N SER A 171 11.21 -2.22 4.61
CA SER A 171 11.39 -3.64 4.28
C SER A 171 10.07 -4.40 4.26
N ILE A 172 10.00 -5.42 3.41
CA ILE A 172 8.90 -6.39 3.37
C ILE A 172 9.44 -7.80 3.15
N THR A 173 8.85 -8.78 3.83
CA THR A 173 9.06 -10.20 3.51
C THR A 173 7.92 -10.65 2.62
N PHE A 174 8.23 -11.15 1.42
CA PHE A 174 7.20 -11.64 0.52
C PHE A 174 6.72 -13.01 0.98
N ASP A 175 5.47 -13.08 1.41
CA ASP A 175 4.78 -14.32 1.79
C ASP A 175 3.37 -14.24 1.22
N ILE A 176 3.03 -15.15 0.31
CA ILE A 176 1.74 -15.13 -0.36
C ILE A 176 0.54 -15.26 0.58
N PHE A 177 0.72 -15.73 1.82
CA PHE A 177 -0.36 -15.87 2.82
C PHE A 177 -0.48 -14.66 3.75
N ASN A 178 0.54 -13.81 3.82
CA ASN A 178 0.64 -12.69 4.77
C ASN A 178 0.94 -11.34 4.12
N CYS A 179 0.98 -11.26 2.79
CA CYS A 179 1.03 -10.00 2.05
C CYS A 179 -0.31 -9.70 1.37
N PRO A 180 -1.20 -8.92 2.01
CA PRO A 180 -2.41 -8.44 1.35
C PRO A 180 -2.07 -7.65 0.08
N SER A 181 -2.67 -8.05 -1.04
CA SER A 181 -2.55 -7.39 -2.33
C SER A 181 -3.88 -6.75 -2.71
N GLU A 182 -3.83 -5.46 -3.07
CA GLU A 182 -4.99 -4.74 -3.63
C GLU A 182 -5.47 -5.31 -4.97
N ALA A 183 -4.72 -6.24 -5.57
CA ALA A 183 -5.10 -6.89 -6.81
C ALA A 183 -6.16 -8.00 -6.63
N ILE A 184 -6.32 -8.53 -5.40
CA ILE A 184 -7.25 -9.64 -5.11
C ILE A 184 -8.52 -9.07 -4.46
N HIS A 185 -9.61 -9.06 -5.21
CA HIS A 185 -10.89 -8.48 -4.80
C HIS A 185 -11.86 -9.56 -4.35
N THR A 186 -12.05 -9.68 -3.04
CA THR A 186 -13.05 -10.57 -2.42
C THR A 186 -14.29 -9.79 -1.99
N ASN A 187 -15.38 -10.51 -1.68
CA ASN A 187 -16.46 -9.92 -0.90
C ASN A 187 -16.01 -9.79 0.57
N LEU A 188 -15.75 -8.55 1.01
CA LEU A 188 -15.29 -8.26 2.38
C LEU A 188 -16.32 -8.59 3.47
N VAL A 189 -17.60 -8.74 3.14
CA VAL A 189 -18.58 -9.27 4.09
C VAL A 189 -18.31 -10.76 4.30
N GLY A 190 -18.10 -11.49 3.21
CA GLY A 190 -17.83 -12.93 3.20
C GLY A 190 -18.71 -13.71 2.22
N TYR A 191 -18.76 -15.03 2.40
CA TYR A 191 -19.49 -15.95 1.52
C TYR A 191 -20.34 -16.94 2.33
N MET A 192 -21.54 -17.25 1.84
CA MET A 192 -22.34 -18.33 2.44
C MET A 192 -21.64 -19.68 2.25
N SER A 193 -21.56 -20.49 3.31
CA SER A 193 -20.97 -21.85 3.25
C SER A 193 -21.61 -22.69 2.13
N SER A 194 -22.94 -22.60 1.97
CA SER A 194 -23.71 -23.30 0.95
C SER A 194 -23.76 -22.59 -0.41
N SER A 195 -23.03 -21.48 -0.60
CA SER A 195 -23.06 -20.74 -1.86
C SER A 195 -22.61 -21.62 -3.01
N ARG A 196 -23.38 -21.56 -4.10
CA ARG A 196 -23.11 -22.28 -5.36
C ARG A 196 -21.94 -21.70 -6.14
N VAL A 197 -21.55 -20.46 -5.85
CA VAL A 197 -20.43 -19.77 -6.48
C VAL A 197 -19.68 -19.01 -5.40
N LYS A 198 -18.37 -19.20 -5.34
CA LYS A 198 -17.47 -18.41 -4.52
C LYS A 198 -16.25 -18.06 -5.37
N SER A 199 -16.08 -16.79 -5.65
CA SER A 199 -14.98 -16.30 -6.47
C SER A 199 -14.49 -14.95 -6.00
N ALA A 200 -13.26 -14.64 -6.36
CA ALA A 200 -12.65 -13.32 -6.29
C ALA A 200 -12.19 -12.90 -7.68
N ASP A 201 -12.08 -11.59 -7.86
CA ASP A 201 -11.56 -10.99 -9.09
C ASP A 201 -10.09 -10.61 -8.88
N LEU A 202 -9.28 -10.81 -9.91
CA LEU A 202 -7.86 -10.47 -9.93
C LEU A 202 -7.62 -9.42 -11.03
N TYR A 203 -7.34 -8.19 -10.61
CA TYR A 203 -6.97 -7.07 -11.49
C TYR A 203 -6.44 -5.91 -10.64
N HIS A 204 -5.61 -5.04 -11.24
CA HIS A 204 -5.14 -3.83 -10.57
C HIS A 204 -4.81 -2.70 -11.55
N PHE A 205 -4.94 -1.45 -11.08
CA PHE A 205 -4.58 -0.26 -11.83
C PHE A 205 -3.35 0.44 -11.21
N LEU A 206 -2.30 0.57 -12.00
CA LEU A 206 -1.00 1.11 -11.62
C LEU A 206 -0.90 2.63 -11.80
N GLY A 207 -2.04 3.32 -11.97
CA GLY A 207 -2.05 4.76 -12.24
C GLY A 207 -1.60 5.07 -13.65
N ASP A 208 -0.58 5.92 -13.81
CA ASP A 208 -0.02 6.23 -15.11
C ASP A 208 0.71 5.05 -15.80
N GLY A 209 0.96 3.95 -15.08
CA GLY A 209 1.42 2.67 -15.63
C GLY A 209 0.33 1.86 -16.36
N GLY A 210 -0.92 2.30 -16.29
CA GLY A 210 -2.04 1.57 -16.89
C GLY A 210 -2.49 0.37 -16.06
N ASN A 211 -3.11 -0.61 -16.71
CA ASN A 211 -3.62 -1.81 -16.03
C ASN A 211 -2.55 -2.88 -15.94
N ARG A 212 -2.53 -3.59 -14.81
CA ARG A 212 -1.68 -4.76 -14.63
C ARG A 212 -2.26 -5.94 -15.40
N ASP A 213 -1.47 -6.47 -16.34
CA ASP A 213 -1.79 -7.71 -17.06
C ASP A 213 -1.43 -8.94 -16.22
N TYR A 214 -2.40 -9.81 -15.93
CA TYR A 214 -2.19 -11.07 -15.19
C TYR A 214 -2.21 -12.31 -16.10
N SER A 215 -2.03 -12.15 -17.41
CA SER A 215 -1.97 -13.26 -18.37
C SER A 215 -0.94 -14.33 -18.00
N ASP A 216 0.25 -13.92 -17.54
CA ASP A 216 1.32 -14.81 -17.09
C ASP A 216 1.03 -15.52 -15.74
N PHE A 217 -0.06 -15.17 -15.06
CA PHE A 217 -0.50 -15.80 -13.82
C PHE A 217 -1.57 -16.86 -14.06
N VAL A 218 -2.11 -16.98 -15.28
CA VAL A 218 -3.11 -18.01 -15.61
C VAL A 218 -2.54 -19.40 -15.33
N GLY A 219 -3.25 -20.18 -14.51
CA GLY A 219 -2.83 -21.51 -14.08
C GLY A 219 -2.07 -21.53 -12.75
N ASN A 220 -1.64 -20.39 -12.21
CA ASN A 220 -1.04 -20.32 -10.88
C ASN A 220 -2.01 -20.84 -9.82
N ASP A 221 -1.46 -21.47 -8.80
CA ASP A 221 -2.26 -22.09 -7.75
C ASP A 221 -2.96 -21.05 -6.87
N VAL A 222 -4.20 -21.37 -6.51
CA VAL A 222 -5.02 -20.61 -5.57
C VAL A 222 -5.21 -21.43 -4.31
N PHE A 223 -4.93 -20.80 -3.17
CA PHE A 223 -5.07 -21.39 -1.85
C PHE A 223 -6.13 -20.64 -1.04
N ILE A 224 -6.85 -21.38 -0.20
CA ILE A 224 -7.56 -20.79 0.93
C ILE A 224 -6.72 -21.01 2.19
N TYR A 225 -6.44 -19.93 2.89
CA TYR A 225 -5.64 -19.91 4.11
C TYR A 225 -6.55 -19.59 5.30
N ASN A 226 -6.60 -20.48 6.28
CA ASN A 226 -7.39 -20.28 7.49
C ASN A 226 -6.57 -19.46 8.50
N VAL A 227 -7.07 -18.29 8.87
CA VAL A 227 -6.34 -17.30 9.68
C VAL A 227 -6.12 -17.80 11.11
N ASP A 228 -7.07 -18.56 11.68
CA ASP A 228 -6.98 -19.03 13.07
C ASP A 228 -6.03 -20.22 13.25
N THR A 229 -5.93 -21.08 12.24
CA THR A 229 -5.16 -22.34 12.31
C THR A 229 -3.85 -22.29 11.53
N GLU A 230 -3.65 -21.24 10.75
CA GLU A 230 -2.51 -21.04 9.86
C GLU A 230 -2.32 -22.20 8.85
N GLN A 231 -3.41 -22.91 8.53
CA GLN A 231 -3.42 -23.99 7.54
C GLN A 231 -3.92 -23.49 6.18
N SER A 232 -3.23 -23.89 5.11
CA SER A 232 -3.68 -23.65 3.74
C SER A 232 -4.08 -24.94 3.04
N GLN A 233 -4.98 -24.81 2.06
CA GLN A 233 -5.26 -25.86 1.08
C GLN A 233 -5.48 -25.25 -0.30
N ARG A 234 -5.01 -25.94 -1.33
CA ARG A 234 -5.24 -25.55 -2.72
C ARG A 234 -6.72 -25.73 -3.07
N VAL A 235 -7.36 -24.68 -3.59
CA VAL A 235 -8.79 -24.65 -3.94
C VAL A 235 -9.06 -24.41 -5.41
N GLY A 236 -8.06 -23.94 -6.16
CA GLY A 236 -8.25 -23.64 -7.58
C GLY A 236 -6.97 -23.20 -8.26
N SER A 237 -7.15 -22.52 -9.39
CA SER A 237 -6.10 -21.86 -10.15
C SER A 237 -6.65 -20.58 -10.77
N VAL A 238 -5.78 -19.61 -11.04
CA VAL A 238 -6.16 -18.38 -11.77
C VAL A 238 -6.62 -18.72 -13.18
N ALA A 239 -7.73 -18.13 -13.62
CA ALA A 239 -8.23 -18.27 -14.98
C ALA A 239 -8.60 -16.90 -15.57
N PHE A 240 -8.41 -16.72 -16.87
CA PHE A 240 -8.94 -15.52 -17.54
C PHE A 240 -10.47 -15.52 -17.49
N TRP A 241 -11.09 -14.37 -17.21
CA TRP A 241 -12.55 -14.26 -17.13
C TRP A 241 -13.14 -13.28 -18.15
N MET A 242 -12.66 -12.05 -18.18
CA MET A 242 -13.27 -11.01 -18.99
C MET A 242 -12.24 -10.04 -19.57
N GLU A 243 -12.37 -9.75 -20.87
CA GLU A 243 -11.65 -8.67 -21.52
C GLU A 243 -12.17 -7.31 -21.02
N SER A 244 -11.25 -6.38 -20.84
CA SER A 244 -11.51 -4.97 -20.63
C SER A 244 -12.46 -4.45 -21.70
N LYS A 245 -13.53 -3.79 -21.28
CA LYS A 245 -14.53 -3.25 -22.19
C LYS A 245 -15.05 -1.91 -21.72
N THR A 246 -15.43 -1.07 -22.65
CA THR A 246 -16.18 0.15 -22.37
C THR A 246 -17.59 -0.23 -21.88
N GLU A 247 -17.88 0.00 -20.59
CA GLU A 247 -19.20 -0.28 -20.02
C GLU A 247 -20.19 0.88 -20.22
N THR A 248 -19.68 2.11 -20.33
CA THR A 248 -20.48 3.33 -20.52
C THR A 248 -19.91 4.20 -21.65
N ASN A 249 -19.78 5.52 -21.47
CA ASN A 249 -18.91 6.35 -22.30
C ASN A 249 -17.43 6.22 -21.88
N HIS A 250 -17.18 5.50 -20.79
CA HIS A 250 -15.87 5.23 -20.22
C HIS A 250 -15.69 3.74 -19.96
N ASN A 251 -14.44 3.29 -20.01
CA ASN A 251 -14.02 2.03 -19.43
C ASN A 251 -13.71 2.29 -17.96
N LEU A 252 -14.63 1.91 -17.08
CA LEU A 252 -14.55 2.21 -15.65
C LEU A 252 -13.58 1.27 -14.93
N THR A 253 -13.46 0.04 -15.43
CA THR A 253 -12.53 -0.97 -14.90
C THR A 253 -11.12 -0.72 -15.37
N GLY A 254 -10.97 -0.31 -16.64
CA GLY A 254 -9.70 -0.12 -17.31
C GLY A 254 -9.04 -1.44 -17.72
N SER A 255 -9.18 -2.49 -16.90
CA SER A 255 -8.40 -3.72 -16.93
C SER A 255 -9.18 -4.94 -17.44
N ASP A 256 -8.46 -5.88 -18.04
CA ASP A 256 -8.89 -7.26 -18.12
C ASP A 256 -9.05 -7.82 -16.70
N VAL A 257 -9.93 -8.81 -16.53
CA VAL A 257 -10.20 -9.41 -15.23
C VAL A 257 -9.96 -10.91 -15.29
N TRP A 258 -9.20 -11.40 -14.31
CA TRP A 258 -8.97 -12.81 -14.05
C TRP A 258 -9.79 -13.26 -12.85
N ASN A 259 -10.14 -14.53 -12.83
CA ASN A 259 -10.96 -15.13 -11.81
C ASN A 259 -10.16 -16.07 -10.93
N VAL A 260 -10.46 -16.00 -9.64
CA VAL A 260 -9.94 -16.84 -8.57
C VAL A 260 -11.13 -17.61 -8.00
N ASP A 261 -11.42 -18.78 -8.57
CA ASP A 261 -12.55 -19.64 -8.18
C ASP A 261 -12.15 -20.56 -7.03
N PHE A 262 -12.95 -20.56 -5.97
CA PHE A 262 -12.84 -21.47 -4.82
C PHE A 262 -14.19 -22.11 -4.47
N THR A 263 -15.08 -22.18 -5.46
CA THR A 263 -16.36 -22.87 -5.38
C THR A 263 -16.14 -24.32 -4.98
N GLY A 264 -16.95 -24.79 -4.03
CA GLY A 264 -16.83 -26.13 -3.44
C GLY A 264 -16.13 -26.14 -2.08
N PHE A 265 -15.39 -25.07 -1.72
CA PHE A 265 -14.97 -24.87 -0.35
C PHE A 265 -16.12 -24.35 0.51
N ASN A 266 -16.47 -25.09 1.57
CA ASN A 266 -17.68 -24.84 2.37
C ASN A 266 -17.42 -24.86 3.89
N GLN A 267 -16.16 -24.98 4.31
CA GLN A 267 -15.85 -24.95 5.74
C GLN A 267 -15.99 -23.53 6.25
N THR A 268 -16.58 -23.39 7.44
CA THR A 268 -16.81 -22.10 8.06
C THR A 268 -15.57 -21.61 8.81
N GLY A 269 -15.35 -20.30 8.82
CA GLY A 269 -14.20 -19.67 9.49
C GLY A 269 -13.80 -18.35 8.83
N THR A 270 -12.68 -17.80 9.30
CA THR A 270 -12.04 -16.60 8.74
C THR A 270 -10.87 -17.01 7.85
N TYR A 271 -10.86 -16.48 6.63
CA TYR A 271 -9.95 -16.92 5.59
C TYR A 271 -9.34 -15.76 4.82
N ARG A 272 -8.22 -16.06 4.17
CA ARG A 272 -7.67 -15.30 3.04
C ARG A 272 -7.62 -16.19 1.81
N LEU A 273 -7.83 -15.60 0.63
CA LEU A 273 -7.46 -16.23 -0.62
C LEU A 273 -6.04 -15.82 -0.96
N ALA A 274 -5.14 -16.77 -1.13
CA ALA A 274 -3.78 -16.54 -1.56
C ALA A 274 -3.61 -17.03 -3.00
N VAL A 275 -2.95 -16.23 -3.83
CA VAL A 275 -2.64 -16.54 -5.21
C VAL A 275 -1.13 -16.60 -5.36
N GLU A 276 -0.62 -17.71 -5.88
CA GLU A 276 0.81 -17.90 -6.10
C GLU A 276 1.39 -16.76 -6.96
N GLY A 277 2.44 -16.12 -6.42
CA GLY A 277 3.10 -15.00 -7.06
C GLY A 277 2.37 -13.66 -6.94
N VAL A 278 1.22 -13.55 -6.28
CA VAL A 278 0.52 -12.26 -6.10
C VAL A 278 0.57 -11.81 -4.64
N GLY A 279 0.09 -12.66 -3.73
CA GLY A 279 -0.19 -12.27 -2.35
C GLY A 279 -1.50 -12.88 -1.90
N CYS A 280 -2.13 -12.27 -0.89
CA CYS A 280 -3.43 -12.67 -0.39
C CYS A 280 -4.47 -11.55 -0.41
N SER A 281 -5.74 -11.92 -0.28
CA SER A 281 -6.83 -10.98 0.00
C SER A 281 -6.76 -10.47 1.45
N GLU A 282 -7.53 -9.42 1.73
CA GLU A 282 -7.97 -9.13 3.10
C GLU A 282 -8.75 -10.33 3.68
N ASP A 283 -8.87 -10.35 5.01
CA ASP A 283 -9.64 -11.36 5.74
C ASP A 283 -11.13 -11.30 5.34
N PHE A 284 -11.75 -12.46 5.14
CA PHE A 284 -13.19 -12.58 4.93
C PHE A 284 -13.73 -13.84 5.63
N GLU A 285 -15.03 -13.85 5.88
CA GLU A 285 -15.68 -14.98 6.56
C GLU A 285 -16.42 -15.92 5.60
N ILE A 286 -16.45 -17.19 5.95
CA ILE A 286 -17.40 -18.16 5.41
C ILE A 286 -18.28 -18.65 6.55
N ARG A 287 -19.60 -18.46 6.46
CA ARG A 287 -20.60 -18.91 7.44
C ARG A 287 -21.95 -19.19 6.79
N ASP A 288 -22.88 -19.79 7.51
CA ASP A 288 -24.20 -20.18 6.96
C ASP A 288 -25.12 -18.97 6.74
N ASP A 289 -24.94 -17.90 7.52
CA ASP A 289 -25.78 -16.71 7.58
C ASP A 289 -24.93 -15.44 7.43
N ILE A 290 -24.33 -15.27 6.24
CA ILE A 290 -23.53 -14.09 5.95
C ILE A 290 -24.32 -12.79 6.05
#